data_AF-A0AAU6RL64-F1
#
_entry.id   AF-A0AAU6RL64-F1
#
_cell.length_a   1.000
_cell.length_b   1.000
_cell.length_c   1.000
_cell.angle_alpha   90.00
_cell.angle_beta   90.00
_cell.angle_gamma   90.00
#
_symmetry.space_group_name_H-M   'P 1'
#
loop_
_entity.id
_entity.type
_entity.pdbx_description
1 polymer ?
#
loop_
_entity_poly.entity_id
_entity_poly.type
_entity_poly.pdbx_seq_one_letter_code
_entity_poly.pdbx_strand_id
1 'polypeptide(L)' 'MEKTTDSIENYREVLRDLYRSERNLILKGYWLCLGLELNELIKDGSFFLIDRADQIFEKKLFERVTKHHDWSSFRF' A
#
# COMPACT_ATOMS: atom_id res chain seq x y z
N MET A 1 -23.71 4.76 -12.16
CA MET A 1 -23.18 4.16 -10.92
C MET A 1 -21.72 4.57 -10.84
N GLU A 2 -21.40 5.54 -9.99
CA GLU A 2 -20.00 5.82 -9.65
C GLU A 2 -19.42 4.56 -9.02
N LYS A 3 -18.41 3.96 -9.66
CA LYS A 3 -17.61 2.94 -9.00
C LYS A 3 -16.97 3.65 -7.81
N THR A 4 -17.35 3.29 -6.59
CA THR A 4 -16.67 3.75 -5.39
C THR A 4 -15.20 3.35 -5.50
N THR A 5 -14.38 4.31 -5.89
CA THR A 5 -12.94 4.20 -6.16
C THR A 5 -12.10 4.05 -4.88
N ASP A 6 -12.74 4.04 -3.72
CA ASP A 6 -12.06 4.18 -2.44
C ASP A 6 -12.03 2.85 -1.66
N SER A 7 -12.17 1.69 -2.31
CA SER A 7 -12.02 0.40 -1.62
C SER A 7 -10.56 0.00 -1.46
N ILE A 8 -10.26 -0.78 -0.42
CA ILE A 8 -8.94 -1.36 -0.21
C ILE A 8 -8.56 -2.29 -1.37
N GLU A 9 -9.52 -2.98 -1.98
CA GLU A 9 -9.29 -3.74 -3.22
C GLU A 9 -8.78 -2.83 -4.35
N ASN A 10 -9.42 -1.68 -4.58
CA ASN A 10 -8.97 -0.74 -5.59
C ASN A 10 -7.58 -0.18 -5.24
N TYR A 11 -7.33 0.13 -3.97
CA TYR A 11 -6.02 0.56 -3.49
C TYR A 11 -4.93 -0.47 -3.78
N ARG A 12 -5.22 -1.77 -3.58
CA ARG A 12 -4.31 -2.87 -3.90
C ARG A 12 -3.97 -2.93 -5.39
N GLU A 13 -4.96 -2.75 -6.25
CA GLU A 13 -4.75 -2.72 -7.69
C GLU A 13 -3.91 -1.50 -8.11
N VAL A 14 -4.17 -0.33 -7.53
CA VAL A 14 -3.35 0.88 -7.75
C VAL A 14 -1.88 0.64 -7.37
N LEU A 15 -1.61 0.05 -6.20
CA LEU A 15 -0.23 -0.28 -5.80
C LEU A 15 0.45 -1.26 -6.78
N ARG A 16 -0.30 -2.24 -7.29
CA ARG A 16 0.20 -3.20 -8.27
C ARG A 16 0.57 -2.50 -9.58
N ASP A 17 -0.26 -1.57 -10.05
CA ASP A 17 -0.02 -0.81 -11.27
C ASP A 17 1.15 0.16 -11.12
N LEU A 18 1.28 0.83 -9.97
CA LEU A 18 2.44 1.65 -9.63
C LEU A 18 3.73 0.82 -9.62
N TYR A 19 3.75 -0.33 -8.97
CA TYR A 19 4.91 -1.24 -8.97
C TYR A 19 5.30 -1.70 -10.39
N ARG A 20 4.31 -2.04 -11.22
CA ARG A 20 4.55 -2.54 -12.59
C ARG A 20 5.09 -1.45 -13.51
N SER A 21 4.55 -0.23 -13.40
CA SER A 21 4.88 0.89 -14.27
C SER A 21 6.13 1.66 -13.84
N GLU A 22 6.52 1.56 -12.56
CA GLU A 22 7.67 2.27 -12.02
C GLU A 22 9.01 1.73 -12.55
N ARG A 23 9.84 2.67 -13.03
CA ARG A 23 11.18 2.41 -13.57
C ARG A 23 12.27 2.75 -12.57
N ASN A 24 12.02 3.71 -11.67
CA ASN A 24 12.93 4.03 -10.59
C ASN A 24 12.92 2.89 -9.56
N LEU A 25 14.05 2.23 -9.37
CA LEU A 25 14.15 1.05 -8.49
C LEU A 25 13.82 1.36 -7.02
N ILE A 26 14.08 2.58 -6.56
CA ILE A 26 13.77 3.03 -5.20
C ILE A 26 12.26 3.10 -5.02
N LEU A 27 11.58 3.84 -5.90
CA LEU A 27 10.12 3.97 -5.86
C LEU A 27 9.43 2.62 -6.11
N LYS A 28 10.01 1.78 -6.96
CA LYS A 28 9.51 0.42 -7.20
C LYS A 28 9.58 -0.43 -5.93
N GLY A 29 10.68 -0.36 -5.19
CA GLY A 29 10.82 -0.98 -3.88
C GLY A 29 9.78 -0.46 -2.89
N TYR A 30 9.52 0.86 -2.89
CA TYR A 30 8.48 1.48 -2.08
C TYR A 30 7.08 0.95 -2.36
N TRP A 31 6.67 0.89 -3.62
CA TRP A 31 5.36 0.33 -4.00
C TRP A 31 5.23 -1.16 -3.64
N LEU A 32 6.31 -1.93 -3.79
CA LEU A 32 6.34 -3.33 -3.35
C LEU A 32 6.13 -3.45 -1.84
N CYS A 33 6.85 -2.66 -1.04
CA CYS A 33 6.73 -2.71 0.42
C CYS A 33 5.32 -2.34 0.90
N LEU A 34 4.72 -1.30 0.30
CA LEU A 34 3.31 -0.97 0.56
C LEU A 34 2.37 -2.13 0.24
N GLY A 35 2.57 -2.80 -0.91
CA GLY A 35 1.75 -3.94 -1.29
C GLY A 35 1.90 -5.15 -0.36
N LEU A 36 3.10 -5.37 0.19
CA LEU A 36 3.35 -6.44 1.17
C LEU A 36 2.67 -6.14 2.51
N GLU A 37 2.85 -4.93 3.06
CA GLU A 37 2.21 -4.55 4.32
C GLU A 37 0.69 -4.50 4.22
N LEU A 38 0.16 -4.10 3.06
CA LEU A 38 -1.27 -4.20 2.78
C LEU A 38 -1.78 -5.64 2.85
N ASN A 39 -1.07 -6.58 2.23
CA ASN A 39 -1.45 -7.99 2.29
C ASN A 39 -1.41 -8.53 3.72
N GLU A 40 -0.45 -8.13 4.54
CA GLU A 40 -0.39 -8.53 5.95
C GLU A 40 -1.57 -7.95 6.75
N LEU A 41 -1.93 -6.68 6.54
CA LEU A 41 -3.13 -6.09 7.16
C LEU A 41 -4.42 -6.85 6.80
N ILE A 42 -4.53 -7.36 5.58
CA ILE A 42 -5.66 -8.17 5.14
C ILE A 42 -5.63 -9.56 5.77
N LYS A 43 -4.45 -10.21 5.81
CA LYS A 43 -4.28 -11.55 6.40
C LYS A 43 -4.55 -11.56 7.90
N ASP A 44 -4.11 -10.52 8.61
CA ASP A 44 -4.32 -10.36 10.06
C ASP A 44 -5.79 -10.01 10.39
N GLY A 45 -6.64 -9.79 9.38
CA GLY A 45 -8.03 -9.38 9.57
C GLY A 45 -8.18 -7.95 10.10
N SER A 46 -7.12 -7.13 10.03
CA SER A 46 -7.19 -5.72 10.43
C SER A 46 -8.08 -4.90 9.51
N PHE A 47 -8.14 -5.29 8.23
CA PHE A 47 -9.00 -4.68 7.21
C PHE A 47 -9.44 -5.73 6.19
N PHE A 48 -10.63 -5.56 5.62
CA PHE A 48 -11.14 -6.36 4.52
C PHE A 48 -11.01 -5.64 3.19
N LEU A 49 -10.95 -6.39 2.08
CA LEU A 49 -10.85 -5.81 0.73
C LEU A 49 -12.01 -4.87 0.37
N ILE A 50 -13.19 -5.13 0.93
CA ILE A 50 -14.40 -4.32 0.72
C ILE A 50 -14.45 -3.05 1.57
N ASP A 51 -13.56 -2.93 2.56
CA ASP A 51 -13.52 -1.75 3.42
C ASP A 51 -13.03 -0.54 2.62
N ARG A 52 -13.35 0.65 3.15
CA ARG A 52 -12.87 1.90 2.59
C ARG A 52 -11.39 2.11 2.91
N ALA A 53 -10.60 2.47 1.91
CA ALA A 53 -9.24 2.96 2.03
C ALA A 53 -9.26 4.43 2.48
N ASP A 54 -9.63 4.67 3.73
CA ASP A 54 -9.66 6.00 4.31
C ASP A 54 -8.30 6.44 4.89
N GLN A 55 -8.25 7.64 5.46
CA GLN A 55 -7.02 8.19 6.06
C GLN A 55 -6.48 7.34 7.23
N ILE A 56 -7.36 6.64 7.97
CA ILE A 56 -6.95 5.79 9.10
C ILE A 56 -6.23 4.56 8.54
N PHE A 57 -6.80 3.95 7.51
CA PHE A 57 -6.18 2.87 6.76
C PHE A 57 -4.81 3.28 6.20
N GLU A 58 -4.75 4.39 5.47
CA GLU A 58 -3.50 4.86 4.85
C GLU A 58 -2.42 5.13 5.89
N LYS A 59 -2.77 5.84 6.97
CA LYS A 59 -1.83 6.11 8.07
C LYS A 59 -1.27 4.82 8.66
N LYS A 60 -2.14 3.84 8.96
CA LYS A 60 -1.72 2.55 9.54
C LYS A 60 -0.82 1.77 8.58
N LEU A 61 -1.10 1.81 7.28
CA LEU A 61 -0.28 1.19 6.25
C LEU A 61 1.12 1.84 6.17
N PHE A 62 1.20 3.17 6.09
CA PHE A 62 2.48 3.89 6.03
C PHE A 62 3.31 3.71 7.31
N GLU A 63 2.68 3.68 8.48
CA GLU A 63 3.36 3.41 9.75
C GLU A 63 3.99 2.00 9.77
N ARG A 64 3.34 0.99 9.19
CA ARG A 64 3.92 -0.35 9.11
C ARG A 64 5.12 -0.37 8.16
N VAL A 65 4.99 0.28 7.00
CA VAL A 65 6.09 0.38 6.04
C VAL A 65 7.32 1.06 6.65
N THR A 66 7.13 2.14 7.40
CA THR A 66 8.23 2.87 8.07
C THR A 66 8.84 2.14 9.26
N LYS A 67 8.08 1.26 9.94
CA LYS A 67 8.58 0.42 11.05
C LYS A 67 9.31 -0.83 10.57
N HIS A 68 8.84 -1.46 9.51
CA HIS A 68 9.35 -2.76 9.04
C HIS A 68 10.43 -2.64 7.98
N HIS A 69 10.51 -1.51 7.28
CA HIS A 69 11.53 -1.27 6.27
C HIS A 69 12.37 -0.07 6.66
N ASP A 70 13.69 -0.26 6.66
CA ASP A 70 14.63 0.84 6.84
C ASP A 70 14.69 1.66 5.56
N TRP A 71 14.02 2.82 5.57
CA TRP A 71 14.04 3.75 4.45
C TRP A 71 15.24 4.69 4.47
N SER A 72 16.07 4.66 5.51
CA SER A 72 17.23 5.58 5.64
C SER A 72 18.30 5.35 4.56
N SER A 73 18.26 4.18 3.91
CA SER A 73 19.07 3.86 2.72
C SER A 73 18.55 4.49 1.43
N PHE A 74 17.29 4.95 1.39
CA PHE A 74 16.71 5.64 0.24
C PHE A 74 16.87 7.14 0.43
N ARG A 75 18.08 7.66 0.17
CA ARG A 75 18.27 9.11 0.06
C ARG A 75 17.71 9.58 -1.29
N PHE A 76 16.64 10.38 -1.22
CA PHE A 76 16.09 11.15 -2.34
C PHE A 76 16.95 12.36 -2.67
#